data_AF-A0A397M1J6-F1
#
_entry.id   AF-A0A397M1J6-F1
#
_cell.length_a   1.000
_cell.length_b   1.000
_cell.length_c   1.000
_cell.angle_alpha   90.00
_cell.angle_beta   90.00
_cell.angle_gamma   90.00
#
_symmetry.space_group_name_H-M   'P 1'
#
loop_
_entity.id
_entity.type
_entity.pdbx_description
1 polymer ?
#
loop_
_entity_poly.entity_id
_entity_poly.type
_entity_poly.pdbx_seq_one_letter_code
_entity_poly.pdbx_strand_id
1 'polypeptide(L)'
;MVETVLGMTDLQIKLFTATGQILVAVAVGIIAWRQWRTAQMQAETARNKLKFDLFTRRMEAYDRIRDATFRAISADWREDAEQQVFSSLKDIRWLFGQSIYNFIWQEIYEPLIDLWDAKVTIAEPGALTNPEVRKSRDAAVLRRRELRETLTKNLSRLEEMMASFLTLNH
;
A
#
# COMPACT_ATOMS: atom_id res chain seq x y z
N MET A 1 33.47 -68.77 -26.99
CA MET A 1 34.20 -67.52 -27.29
C MET A 1 33.31 -66.36 -26.91
N VAL A 2 33.50 -65.79 -25.72
CA VAL A 2 33.01 -64.46 -25.40
C VAL A 2 34.28 -63.71 -25.05
N GLU A 3 34.73 -62.90 -26.00
CA GLU A 3 35.91 -62.06 -25.86
C GLU A 3 35.69 -61.14 -24.66
N THR A 4 36.50 -61.33 -23.64
CA THR A 4 36.69 -60.37 -22.56
C THR A 4 37.33 -59.14 -23.19
N VAL A 5 36.50 -58.16 -23.55
CA VAL A 5 36.96 -56.81 -23.83
C VAL A 5 37.76 -56.36 -22.61
N LEU A 6 39.10 -56.33 -22.75
CA LEU A 6 40.09 -55.86 -21.76
C LEU A 6 40.42 -56.77 -20.55
N GLY A 7 40.10 -58.06 -20.55
CA GLY A 7 40.65 -58.99 -19.53
C GLY A 7 40.13 -58.80 -18.09
N MET A 8 39.04 -58.05 -17.89
CA MET A 8 38.36 -57.94 -16.60
C MET A 8 37.32 -59.06 -16.42
N THR A 9 37.20 -59.58 -15.20
CA THR A 9 36.18 -60.60 -14.85
C THR A 9 34.79 -59.96 -14.78
N ASP A 10 33.74 -60.66 -15.20
CA ASP A 10 32.33 -60.17 -15.21
C ASP A 10 31.86 -59.59 -13.86
N LEU A 11 32.43 -60.12 -12.76
CA LEU A 11 32.21 -59.64 -11.40
C LEU A 11 32.75 -58.21 -11.18
N GLN A 12 33.93 -57.89 -11.74
CA GLN A 12 34.55 -56.56 -11.63
C GLN A 12 33.75 -55.49 -12.38
N ILE A 13 33.19 -55.85 -13.54
CA ILE A 13 32.35 -54.95 -14.36
C ILE A 13 31.05 -54.62 -13.61
N LYS A 14 30.40 -55.61 -12.99
CA LYS A 14 29.18 -55.41 -12.18
C LYS A 14 29.45 -54.58 -10.92
N LEU A 15 30.60 -54.77 -10.29
CA LEU A 15 30.98 -54.02 -9.09
C LEU A 15 31.32 -52.56 -9.41
N PHE A 16 32.00 -52.30 -10.54
CA PHE A 16 32.26 -50.95 -11.02
C PHE A 16 30.99 -50.19 -11.39
N THR A 17 30.07 -50.85 -12.10
CA THR A 17 28.79 -50.25 -12.51
C THR A 17 27.89 -49.96 -11.30
N ALA A 18 27.80 -50.87 -10.33
CA ALA A 18 27.06 -50.65 -9.09
C ALA A 18 27.64 -49.50 -8.25
N THR A 19 28.98 -49.43 -8.12
CA THR A 19 29.64 -48.34 -7.38
C THR A 19 29.45 -47.00 -8.09
N GLY A 20 29.53 -46.99 -9.42
CA GLY A 20 29.24 -45.80 -10.25
C GLY A 20 27.81 -45.30 -10.08
N GLN A 21 26.83 -46.21 -10.05
CA GLN A 21 25.41 -45.86 -9.82
C GLN A 21 25.18 -45.27 -8.43
N ILE A 22 25.82 -45.81 -7.38
CA ILE A 22 25.73 -45.27 -6.01
C ILE A 22 26.31 -43.85 -5.96
N LEU A 23 27.47 -43.61 -6.57
CA LEU A 23 28.08 -42.29 -6.61
C LEU A 23 27.20 -41.27 -7.35
N VAL A 24 26.60 -41.68 -8.47
CA VAL A 24 25.65 -40.84 -9.21
C VAL A 24 24.42 -40.54 -8.34
N ALA A 25 23.85 -41.53 -7.65
CA ALA A 25 22.71 -41.33 -6.77
C ALA A 25 23.01 -40.35 -5.62
N VAL A 26 24.19 -40.46 -5.00
CA VAL A 26 24.64 -39.52 -3.96
C VAL A 26 24.82 -38.12 -4.54
N ALA A 27 25.44 -37.98 -5.72
CA ALA A 27 25.62 -36.69 -6.37
C ALA A 27 24.28 -36.02 -6.71
N VAL A 28 23.32 -36.78 -7.24
CA VAL A 28 21.96 -36.29 -7.52
C VAL A 28 21.24 -35.89 -6.23
N GLY A 29 21.38 -36.67 -5.15
CA GLY A 29 20.82 -36.33 -3.83
C GLY A 29 21.36 -35.01 -3.27
N ILE A 30 22.67 -34.76 -3.42
CA ILE A 30 23.29 -33.50 -3.00
C ILE A 30 22.77 -32.32 -3.83
N ILE A 31 22.65 -32.49 -5.16
CA ILE A 31 22.12 -31.45 -6.05
C ILE A 31 20.66 -31.16 -5.70
N ALA A 32 19.83 -32.18 -5.50
CA ALA A 32 18.42 -32.03 -5.13
C ALA A 32 18.27 -31.31 -3.78
N TRP A 33 19.10 -31.64 -2.78
CA TRP A 33 19.07 -30.95 -1.48
C TRP A 33 19.46 -29.47 -1.61
N ARG A 34 20.48 -29.15 -2.42
CA ARG A 34 20.85 -27.76 -2.70
C ARG A 34 19.73 -27.00 -3.41
N GLN A 35 19.10 -27.61 -4.41
CA GLN A 35 17.97 -27.01 -5.14
C GLN A 35 16.78 -26.75 -4.23
N TRP A 36 16.45 -27.70 -3.34
CA TRP A 36 15.40 -27.52 -2.35
C TRP A 36 15.70 -26.35 -1.41
N ARG A 37 16.93 -26.26 -0.88
CA ARG A 37 17.33 -25.17 0.01
C ARG A 37 17.28 -23.81 -0.70
N THR A 38 17.69 -23.72 -1.97
CA THR A 38 17.56 -22.49 -2.75
C THR A 38 16.11 -22.11 -3.03
N ALA A 39 15.24 -23.09 -3.31
CA ALA A 39 13.81 -22.85 -3.52
C ALA A 39 13.14 -22.33 -2.23
N GLN A 40 13.51 -22.87 -1.06
CA GLN A 40 13.04 -22.33 0.22
C GLN A 40 13.48 -20.88 0.45
N MET A 41 14.78 -20.58 0.24
CA MET A 41 15.29 -19.21 0.37
C MET A 41 14.58 -18.23 -0.59
N GLN A 42 14.28 -18.67 -1.81
CA GLN A 42 13.53 -17.87 -2.79
C GLN A 42 12.07 -17.65 -2.36
N ALA A 43 11.41 -18.66 -1.81
CA ALA A 43 10.04 -18.55 -1.30
C ALA A 43 9.94 -17.58 -0.13
N GLU A 44 10.88 -17.64 0.81
CA GLU A 44 10.96 -16.69 1.94
C GLU A 44 11.22 -15.27 1.45
N THR A 45 12.15 -15.09 0.51
CA THR A 45 12.46 -13.78 -0.09
C THR A 45 11.25 -13.21 -0.83
N ALA A 46 10.55 -14.03 -1.62
CA ALA A 46 9.35 -13.61 -2.34
C ALA A 46 8.23 -13.19 -1.37
N ARG A 47 8.03 -13.93 -0.27
CA ARG A 47 7.06 -13.59 0.76
C ARG A 47 7.38 -12.26 1.42
N ASN A 48 8.64 -12.04 1.81
CA ASN A 48 9.08 -10.78 2.42
C ASN A 48 8.94 -9.61 1.44
N LYS A 49 9.25 -9.83 0.15
CA LYS A 49 9.06 -8.83 -0.89
C LYS A 49 7.59 -8.45 -1.08
N LEU A 50 6.68 -9.41 -1.07
CA LEU A 50 5.23 -9.14 -1.17
C LEU A 50 4.71 -8.35 0.03
N LYS A 51 5.18 -8.67 1.24
CA LYS A 51 4.85 -7.92 2.46
C LYS A 51 5.33 -6.47 2.36
N PHE A 52 6.57 -6.27 1.93
CA PHE A 52 7.14 -4.95 1.75
C PHE A 52 6.43 -4.12 0.67
N ASP A 53 6.08 -4.75 -0.46
CA ASP A 53 5.31 -4.08 -1.53
C ASP A 53 3.93 -3.64 -1.03
N LEU A 54 3.23 -4.51 -0.29
CA LEU A 54 1.94 -4.18 0.29
C LEU A 54 2.04 -3.03 1.31
N PHE A 55 3.06 -3.07 2.18
CA PHE A 55 3.33 -2.00 3.14
C PHE A 55 3.59 -0.67 2.43
N THR A 56 4.42 -0.68 1.39
CA THR A 56 4.76 0.53 0.61
C THR A 56 3.50 1.11 -0.03
N ARG A 57 2.68 0.28 -0.69
CA ARG A 57 1.40 0.72 -1.29
C ARG A 57 0.43 1.31 -0.27
N ARG A 58 0.36 0.72 0.94
CA ARG A 58 -0.46 1.24 2.04
C ARG A 58 0.04 2.61 2.50
N MET A 59 1.35 2.75 2.70
CA MET A 59 1.95 4.03 3.09
C MET A 59 1.69 5.11 2.03
N GLU A 60 1.94 4.81 0.76
CA GLU A 60 1.69 5.74 -0.36
C GLU A 60 0.22 6.16 -0.47
N ALA A 61 -0.72 5.24 -0.23
CA ALA A 61 -2.14 5.56 -0.25
C ALA A 61 -2.54 6.47 0.94
N TYR A 62 -1.98 6.22 2.13
CA TYR A 62 -2.18 7.07 3.30
C TYR A 62 -1.59 8.47 3.09
N ASP A 63 -0.34 8.57 2.65
CA ASP A 63 0.35 9.84 2.43
C ASP A 63 -0.36 10.70 1.39
N ARG A 64 -0.86 10.10 0.29
CA ARG A 64 -1.68 10.81 -0.71
C ARG A 64 -2.89 11.50 -0.10
N ILE A 65 -3.62 10.83 0.79
CA ILE A 65 -4.83 11.38 1.42
C ILE A 65 -4.46 12.43 2.45
N ARG A 66 -3.46 12.15 3.28
CA ARG A 66 -2.96 13.09 4.29
C ARG A 66 -2.49 14.38 3.63
N ASP A 67 -1.66 14.29 2.60
CA ASP A 67 -1.09 15.44 1.91
C ASP A 67 -2.14 16.23 1.12
N ALA A 68 -3.10 15.54 0.48
CA ALA A 68 -4.21 16.20 -0.19
C ALA A 68 -5.10 16.93 0.82
N THR A 69 -5.43 16.31 1.95
CA THR A 69 -6.25 16.93 3.01
C THR A 69 -5.52 18.12 3.64
N PHE A 70 -4.22 17.99 3.91
CA PHE A 70 -3.42 19.08 4.48
C PHE A 70 -3.29 20.27 3.53
N ARG A 71 -3.10 20.00 2.23
CA ARG A 71 -3.15 21.03 1.18
C ARG A 71 -4.52 21.68 1.12
N ALA A 72 -5.60 20.91 1.12
CA ALA A 72 -6.95 21.47 1.16
C ALA A 72 -7.21 22.36 2.38
N ILE A 73 -6.65 22.04 3.56
CA ILE A 73 -6.79 22.89 4.76
C ILE A 73 -6.02 24.22 4.60
N SER A 74 -4.84 24.17 3.99
CA SER A 74 -3.86 25.27 4.01
C SER A 74 -3.90 26.17 2.77
N ALA A 75 -4.23 25.60 1.62
CA ALA A 75 -4.17 26.26 0.33
C ALA A 75 -5.40 27.11 0.01
N ASP A 76 -5.38 27.74 -1.16
CA ASP A 76 -6.51 28.49 -1.68
C ASP A 76 -7.61 27.57 -2.24
N TRP A 77 -8.80 28.11 -2.55
CA TRP A 77 -9.94 27.34 -3.09
C TRP A 77 -9.70 26.78 -4.50
N ARG A 78 -8.66 27.24 -5.20
CA ARG A 78 -8.34 26.83 -6.57
C ARG A 78 -7.54 25.53 -6.66
N GLU A 79 -7.13 24.97 -5.53
CA GLU A 79 -6.47 23.66 -5.54
C GLU A 79 -7.52 22.56 -5.58
N ASP A 80 -7.41 21.66 -6.57
CA ASP A 80 -8.26 20.48 -6.74
C ASP A 80 -7.88 19.35 -5.74
N ALA A 81 -7.78 19.70 -4.47
CA ALA A 81 -7.32 18.80 -3.42
C ALA A 81 -8.39 17.74 -3.08
N GLU A 82 -9.66 18.10 -3.16
CA GLU A 82 -10.81 17.19 -3.02
C GLU A 82 -10.81 16.11 -4.11
N GLN A 83 -10.49 16.48 -5.36
CA GLN A 83 -10.40 15.52 -6.46
C GLN A 83 -9.28 14.50 -6.25
N GLN A 84 -8.16 14.90 -5.64
CA GLN A 84 -7.06 14.00 -5.30
C GLN A 84 -7.47 12.99 -4.22
N VAL A 85 -8.20 13.44 -3.19
CA VAL A 85 -8.76 12.53 -2.18
C VAL A 85 -9.74 11.56 -2.84
N PHE A 86 -10.66 12.05 -3.67
CA PHE A 86 -11.65 11.23 -4.35
C PHE A 86 -11.00 10.12 -5.20
N SER A 87 -9.98 10.47 -5.98
CA SER A 87 -9.27 9.49 -6.81
C SER A 87 -8.56 8.40 -6.00
N SER A 88 -8.13 8.72 -4.77
CA SER A 88 -7.41 7.81 -3.88
C SER A 88 -8.34 6.88 -3.09
N LEU A 89 -9.63 7.21 -2.95
CA LEU A 89 -10.60 6.40 -2.20
C LEU A 89 -10.74 4.97 -2.72
N LYS A 90 -10.64 4.78 -4.04
CA LYS A 90 -10.70 3.45 -4.65
C LYS A 90 -9.57 2.57 -4.10
N ASP A 91 -8.35 3.10 -4.04
CA ASP A 91 -7.18 2.36 -3.56
C ASP A 91 -7.33 2.02 -2.08
N ILE A 92 -7.87 2.94 -1.27
CA ILE A 92 -8.11 2.71 0.16
C ILE A 92 -9.07 1.56 0.39
N ARG A 93 -10.17 1.50 -0.36
CA ARG A 93 -11.16 0.43 -0.22
C ARG A 93 -10.52 -0.95 -0.41
N TRP A 94 -9.58 -1.07 -1.35
CA TRP A 94 -8.88 -2.33 -1.61
C TRP A 94 -7.77 -2.63 -0.61
N LEU A 95 -7.03 -1.60 -0.15
CA LEU A 95 -5.85 -1.78 0.71
C LEU A 95 -6.18 -1.94 2.20
N PHE A 96 -7.22 -1.24 2.66
CA PHE A 96 -7.59 -1.11 4.08
C PHE A 96 -9.03 -1.58 4.38
N GLY A 97 -9.85 -1.80 3.35
CA GLY A 97 -11.20 -2.31 3.48
C GLY A 97 -12.28 -1.22 3.64
N GLN A 98 -13.52 -1.67 3.81
CA GLN A 98 -14.71 -0.80 3.77
C GLN A 98 -14.81 0.15 4.97
N SER A 99 -14.33 -0.26 6.15
CA SER A 99 -14.42 0.56 7.37
C SER A 99 -13.62 1.85 7.23
N ILE A 100 -12.36 1.75 6.79
CA ILE A 100 -11.50 2.92 6.55
C ILE A 100 -12.05 3.76 5.39
N TYR A 101 -12.52 3.12 4.31
CA TYR A 101 -13.16 3.84 3.21
C TYR A 101 -14.35 4.70 3.69
N ASN A 102 -15.25 4.14 4.49
CA ASN A 102 -16.42 4.85 4.99
C ASN A 102 -16.02 6.04 5.88
N PHE A 103 -15.00 5.83 6.74
CA PHE A 103 -14.46 6.91 7.56
C PHE A 103 -13.90 8.04 6.71
N ILE A 104 -13.03 7.75 5.74
CA ILE A 104 -12.46 8.80 4.87
C ILE A 104 -13.55 9.49 4.06
N TRP A 105 -14.55 8.76 3.57
CA TRP A 105 -15.67 9.34 2.83
C TRP A 105 -16.44 10.36 3.69
N GLN A 106 -16.91 9.94 4.86
CA GLN A 106 -17.82 10.73 5.70
C GLN A 106 -17.09 11.81 6.49
N GLU A 107 -15.90 11.51 7.02
CA GLU A 107 -15.22 12.36 8.00
C GLU A 107 -14.14 13.23 7.37
N ILE A 108 -13.71 12.94 6.14
CA ILE A 108 -12.67 13.71 5.44
C ILE A 108 -13.21 14.29 4.15
N TYR A 109 -13.69 13.46 3.23
CA TYR A 109 -14.09 13.91 1.90
C TYR A 109 -15.31 14.84 1.92
N GLU A 110 -16.38 14.49 2.64
CA GLU A 110 -17.55 15.37 2.77
C GLU A 110 -17.21 16.72 3.41
N PRO A 111 -16.49 16.80 4.56
CA PRO A 111 -16.04 18.07 5.11
C PRO A 111 -15.06 18.85 4.23
N LEU A 112 -14.30 18.18 3.37
CA LEU A 112 -13.43 18.85 2.39
C LEU A 112 -14.23 19.58 1.30
N ILE A 113 -15.30 18.97 0.81
CA ILE A 113 -16.22 19.63 -0.14
C ILE A 113 -16.84 20.86 0.51
N ASP A 114 -17.33 20.72 1.75
CA ASP A 114 -17.89 21.84 2.52
C ASP A 114 -16.86 22.95 2.75
N LEU A 115 -15.59 22.57 2.95
CA LEU A 115 -14.50 23.55 3.14
C LEU A 115 -14.23 24.30 1.84
N TRP A 116 -14.24 23.60 0.71
CA TRP A 116 -14.09 24.21 -0.61
C TRP A 116 -15.21 25.22 -0.88
N ASP A 117 -16.47 24.83 -0.67
CA ASP A 117 -17.65 25.70 -0.83
C ASP A 117 -17.57 26.95 0.04
N ALA A 118 -17.18 26.79 1.31
CA ALA A 118 -16.96 27.91 2.22
C ALA A 118 -15.87 28.86 1.73
N LYS A 119 -14.77 28.33 1.16
CA LYS A 119 -13.70 29.19 0.62
C LYS A 119 -14.13 29.92 -0.66
N VAL A 120 -14.86 29.25 -1.55
CA VAL A 120 -15.41 29.88 -2.76
C VAL A 120 -16.33 31.04 -2.37
N THR A 121 -17.23 30.82 -1.42
CA THR A 121 -18.13 31.86 -0.88
C THR A 121 -17.36 33.06 -0.30
N ILE A 122 -16.21 32.82 0.34
CA ILE A 122 -15.37 33.89 0.90
C ILE A 122 -14.63 34.67 -0.19
N ALA A 123 -14.13 33.96 -1.21
CA ALA A 123 -13.32 34.53 -2.29
C ALA A 123 -14.17 35.30 -3.31
N GLU A 124 -15.39 34.83 -3.58
CA GLU A 124 -16.31 35.40 -4.58
C GLU A 124 -17.65 35.80 -3.94
N PRO A 125 -17.66 36.70 -2.94
CA PRO A 125 -18.87 36.98 -2.17
C PRO A 125 -19.95 37.74 -2.97
N GLY A 126 -19.64 38.26 -4.16
CA GLY A 126 -20.51 39.21 -4.87
C GLY A 126 -20.45 40.62 -4.26
N ALA A 127 -21.50 41.42 -4.45
CA ALA A 127 -21.51 42.82 -4.01
C ALA A 127 -21.69 42.94 -2.48
N LEU A 128 -20.59 43.20 -1.76
CA LEU A 128 -20.56 43.37 -0.30
C LEU A 128 -21.43 44.52 0.23
N THR A 129 -21.90 45.41 -0.64
CA THR A 129 -22.88 46.44 -0.26
C THR A 129 -24.20 45.81 0.18
N ASN A 130 -24.58 44.66 -0.38
CA ASN A 130 -25.74 43.88 0.04
C ASN A 130 -25.51 43.30 1.46
N PRO A 131 -26.36 43.62 2.46
CA PRO A 131 -26.26 43.05 3.80
C PRO A 131 -26.36 41.52 3.84
N GLU A 132 -27.09 40.89 2.93
CA GLU A 132 -27.24 39.42 2.88
C GLU A 132 -25.95 38.73 2.46
N VAL A 133 -25.25 39.30 1.47
CA VAL A 133 -23.93 38.85 1.02
C VAL A 133 -22.90 38.92 2.15
N ARG A 134 -22.91 40.00 2.94
CA ARG A 134 -22.03 40.14 4.11
C ARG A 134 -22.30 39.05 5.15
N LYS A 135 -23.56 38.81 5.49
CA LYS A 135 -23.95 37.74 6.43
C LYS A 135 -23.51 36.36 5.93
N SER A 136 -23.72 36.07 4.65
CA SER A 136 -23.29 34.80 4.03
C SER A 136 -21.77 34.62 4.11
N ARG A 137 -21.00 35.67 3.77
CA ARG A 137 -19.54 35.65 3.88
C ARG A 137 -19.07 35.44 5.32
N ASP A 138 -19.66 36.16 6.28
CA ASP A 138 -19.28 36.02 7.69
C ASP A 138 -19.59 34.61 8.23
N ALA A 139 -20.73 34.04 7.83
CA ALA A 139 -21.07 32.66 8.13
C ALA A 139 -20.09 31.67 7.51
N ALA A 140 -19.66 31.89 6.26
CA ALA A 140 -18.67 31.05 5.58
C ALA A 140 -17.29 31.13 6.26
N VAL A 141 -16.88 32.30 6.77
CA VAL A 141 -15.63 32.46 7.54
C VAL A 141 -15.65 31.63 8.82
N LEU A 142 -16.78 31.63 9.55
CA LEU A 142 -16.96 30.81 10.75
C LEU A 142 -16.95 29.32 10.39
N ARG A 143 -17.74 28.91 9.39
CA ARG A 143 -17.81 27.53 8.91
C ARG A 143 -16.44 27.02 8.47
N ARG A 144 -15.65 27.82 7.75
CA ARG A 144 -14.27 27.48 7.37
C ARG A 144 -13.40 27.18 8.58
N ARG A 145 -13.51 27.96 9.66
CA ARG A 145 -12.74 27.72 10.88
C ARG A 145 -13.12 26.40 11.54
N GLU A 146 -14.43 26.15 11.68
CA GLU A 146 -14.96 24.91 12.26
C GLU A 146 -14.53 23.68 11.45
N LEU A 147 -14.67 23.73 10.12
CA LEU A 147 -14.27 22.64 9.23
C LEU A 147 -12.77 22.36 9.29
N ARG A 148 -11.91 23.39 9.39
CA ARG A 148 -10.46 23.18 9.56
C ARG A 148 -10.14 22.46 10.87
N GLU A 149 -10.81 22.83 11.95
CA GLU A 149 -10.64 22.17 13.24
C GLU A 149 -11.11 20.70 13.19
N THR A 150 -12.28 20.45 12.61
CA THR A 150 -12.83 19.10 12.43
C THR A 150 -11.92 18.24 11.56
N LEU A 151 -11.48 18.74 10.40
CA LEU A 151 -10.57 18.01 9.51
C LEU A 151 -9.23 17.69 10.17
N THR A 152 -8.69 18.61 10.98
CA THR A 152 -7.45 18.36 11.73
C THR A 152 -7.64 17.23 12.75
N LYS A 153 -8.75 17.23 13.50
CA LYS A 153 -9.09 16.14 14.43
C LYS A 153 -9.30 14.81 13.71
N ASN A 154 -9.98 14.85 12.57
CA ASN A 154 -10.26 13.66 11.78
C ASN A 154 -8.99 13.08 11.13
N LEU A 155 -8.00 13.91 10.78
CA LEU A 155 -6.67 13.45 10.36
C LEU A 155 -5.91 12.73 11.48
N SER A 156 -5.95 13.24 12.71
CA SER A 156 -5.34 12.53 13.85
C SER A 156 -6.01 11.18 14.10
N ARG A 157 -7.34 11.13 14.02
CA ARG A 157 -8.09 9.87 14.14
C ARG A 157 -7.80 8.91 12.98
N LEU A 158 -7.60 9.42 11.77
CA LEU A 158 -7.17 8.60 10.63
C LEU A 158 -5.81 7.95 10.91
N GLU A 159 -4.85 8.72 11.44
CA GLU A 159 -3.53 8.21 11.80
C GLU A 159 -3.61 7.06 12.82
N GLU A 160 -4.43 7.21 13.86
CA GLU A 160 -4.67 6.14 14.84
C GLU A 160 -5.27 4.88 14.20
N MET A 161 -6.25 5.03 13.31
CA MET A 161 -6.86 3.90 12.61
C MET A 161 -5.87 3.21 11.67
N MET A 162 -5.03 3.99 10.99
CA MET A 162 -4.02 3.51 10.04
C MET A 162 -2.80 2.89 10.73
N ALA A 163 -2.50 3.28 11.98
CA ALA A 163 -1.33 2.80 12.73
C ALA A 163 -1.24 1.27 12.76
N SER A 164 -2.37 0.58 12.90
CA SER A 164 -2.41 -0.89 12.88
C SER A 164 -1.94 -1.49 11.54
N PHE A 165 -2.26 -0.83 10.42
CA PHE A 165 -1.93 -1.28 9.06
C PHE A 165 -0.53 -0.88 8.60
N LEU A 166 0.06 0.12 9.25
CA LEU A 166 1.39 0.68 8.96
C LEU A 166 2.49 0.07 9.84
N THR A 167 2.32 -1.18 10.27
CA THR A 167 3.37 -1.96 10.93
C THR A 167 3.86 -3.10 10.04
N LEU A 168 5.17 -3.39 10.08
CA LEU A 168 5.80 -4.48 9.32
C LEU A 168 5.53 -5.89 9.89
N ASN A 169 4.72 -5.99 10.95
CA ASN A 169 4.53 -7.23 11.71
C ASN A 169 3.49 -8.20 11.11
N HIS A 170 2.95 -7.93 9.91
CA HIS A 170 2.02 -8.83 9.20
C HIS A 170 2.76 -9.81 8.28
#